data_AF-A0A6M0BK37-F1
#
_entry.id   AF-A0A6M0BK37-F1
#
_cell.length_a   1.000
_cell.length_b   1.000
_cell.length_c   1.000
_cell.angle_alpha   90.00
_cell.angle_beta   90.00
_cell.angle_gamma   90.00
#
_symmetry.space_group_name_H-M   'P 1'
#
loop_
_entity.id
_entity.type
_entity.pdbx_description
1 polymer ?
#
loop_
_entity_poly.entity_id
_entity_poly.type
_entity_poly.pdbx_seq_one_letter_code
_entity_poly.pdbx_strand_id
1 'polypeptide(L)' 'MSNQVNQPLSSKYNSTKLHKQRALELYYDGLSCQDIAEKLEFEGYRNRKNKPFSSTSIRKWIKDSS' A
#
# COMPACT_ATOMS: atom_id res chain seq x y z
N MET A 1 -4.13 -31.94 4.16
CA MET A 1 -4.53 -30.57 3.75
C MET A 1 -3.25 -29.75 3.68
N SER A 2 -2.63 -29.78 2.52
CA SER A 2 -1.29 -29.21 2.32
C SER A 2 -1.46 -27.86 1.62
N ASN A 3 -1.00 -26.77 2.23
CA ASN A 3 0.27 -26.19 1.80
C ASN A 3 0.59 -24.91 2.56
N GLN A 4 1.78 -24.94 3.14
CA GLN A 4 2.61 -23.85 3.65
C GLN A 4 2.32 -22.49 2.99
N VAL A 5 2.08 -21.49 3.84
CA VAL A 5 2.33 -20.07 3.53
C VAL A 5 3.83 -19.84 3.34
N ASN A 6 4.36 -20.31 2.22
CA ASN A 6 5.72 -20.03 1.74
C ASN A 6 5.64 -18.94 0.66
N GLN A 7 5.79 -17.68 1.06
CA GLN A 7 6.22 -16.62 0.15
C GLN A 7 7.20 -15.71 0.91
N PRO A 8 8.43 -15.51 0.41
CA PRO A 8 9.33 -14.51 0.96
C PRO A 8 8.85 -13.13 0.46
N LEU A 9 8.02 -12.42 1.24
CA LEU A 9 7.44 -11.13 0.84
C LEU A 9 8.44 -9.95 0.80
N SER A 10 9.75 -10.19 0.82
CA SER A 10 10.74 -9.12 1.04
C SER A 10 11.05 -8.25 -0.21
N SER A 11 10.83 -8.75 -1.42
CA SER A 11 11.23 -8.03 -2.65
C SER A 11 10.08 -7.43 -3.45
N LYS A 12 8.90 -8.07 -3.47
CA LYS A 12 7.80 -7.70 -4.36
C LYS A 12 7.09 -6.38 -3.97
N TYR A 13 7.20 -5.96 -2.72
CA TYR A 13 6.52 -4.77 -2.18
C TYR A 13 7.46 -3.59 -1.95
N ASN A 14 8.60 -3.51 -2.63
CA ASN A 14 9.54 -2.37 -2.47
C ASN A 14 9.50 -1.36 -3.64
N SER A 15 8.67 -1.60 -4.66
CA SER A 15 8.49 -0.64 -5.74
C SER A 15 7.45 0.41 -5.35
N THR A 16 7.88 1.67 -5.26
CA THR A 16 6.99 2.83 -5.05
C THR A 16 5.82 2.85 -6.04
N LYS A 17 6.01 2.31 -7.25
CA LYS A 17 4.95 2.21 -8.27
C LYS A 17 3.80 1.29 -7.81
N LEU A 18 4.12 0.16 -7.19
CA LEU A 18 3.12 -0.78 -6.67
C LEU A 18 2.35 -0.20 -5.48
N HIS A 19 3.04 0.56 -4.62
CA HIS A 19 2.40 1.25 -3.49
C HIS A 19 1.37 2.27 -3.96
N LYS A 20 1.77 3.11 -4.93
CA LYS A 20 0.89 4.10 -5.53
C LYS A 20 -0.31 3.46 -6.24
N GLN A 21 -0.07 2.41 -7.03
CA GLN A 21 -1.13 1.71 -7.74
C GLN A 21 -2.15 1.12 -6.76
N ARG A 22 -1.69 0.42 -5.71
CA ARG A 22 -2.59 -0.14 -4.71
C ARG A 22 -3.40 0.93 -3.98
N ALA A 23 -2.77 2.06 -3.65
CA ALA A 23 -3.46 3.19 -3.05
C ALA A 23 -4.56 3.79 -3.96
N LEU A 24 -4.31 3.85 -5.28
CA LEU A 24 -5.29 4.33 -6.26
C LEU A 24 -6.48 3.37 -6.41
N GLU A 25 -6.23 2.06 -6.47
CA GLU A 25 -7.29 1.05 -6.51
C GLU A 25 -8.25 1.22 -5.32
N LEU A 26 -7.69 1.32 -4.11
CA LEU A 26 -8.49 1.51 -2.90
C LEU A 26 -9.22 2.86 -2.87
N TYR A 27 -8.65 3.91 -3.46
CA TYR A 27 -9.33 5.20 -3.60
C TYR A 27 -10.51 5.13 -4.56
N TYR A 28 -10.38 4.42 -5.69
CA TYR A 28 -11.48 4.19 -6.61
C TYR A 28 -12.57 3.29 -6.02
N ASP A 29 -12.22 2.40 -5.08
CA ASP A 29 -13.17 1.65 -4.24
C ASP A 29 -13.89 2.53 -3.20
N GLY A 30 -13.59 3.83 -3.14
CA GLY A 30 -14.25 4.81 -2.28
C GLY A 30 -13.66 4.95 -0.88
N LEU A 31 -12.49 4.35 -0.59
CA LEU A 31 -11.85 4.48 0.72
C LEU A 31 -11.24 5.87 0.93
N SER A 32 -11.28 6.35 2.17
CA SER A 32 -10.60 7.60 2.52
C SER A 32 -9.07 7.40 2.55
N CYS A 33 -8.29 8.48 2.43
CA CYS A 33 -6.82 8.38 2.51
C CYS A 33 -6.33 7.81 3.86
N GLN A 34 -7.14 7.90 4.92
CA GLN A 34 -6.83 7.34 6.22
C GLN A 34 -7.02 5.82 6.20
N ASP A 35 -8.16 5.33 5.72
CA ASP A 35 -8.45 3.89 5.60
C ASP A 35 -7.46 3.20 4.65
N ILE A 36 -7.06 3.88 3.57
CA ILE A 36 -6.05 3.38 2.64
C ILE A 36 -4.71 3.19 3.35
N ALA A 37 -4.28 4.15 4.18
CA ALA A 37 -3.01 4.06 4.91
C ALA A 37 -3.01 2.85 5.87
N GLU A 38 -4.10 2.65 6.60
CA GLU A 38 -4.27 1.54 7.53
C GLU A 38 -4.33 0.19 6.80
N LYS A 39 -5.06 0.13 5.68
CA LYS A 39 -5.17 -1.08 4.86
C LYS A 39 -3.84 -1.46 4.22
N LEU A 40 -3.07 -0.48 3.75
CA LEU A 40 -1.72 -0.70 3.24
C LEU A 40 -0.79 -1.22 4.34
N GLU A 41 -0.85 -0.66 5.55
CA GLU A 41 -0.06 -1.16 6.68
C GLU A 41 -0.42 -2.61 7.03
N PHE A 42 -1.71 -2.94 7.08
CA PHE A 42 -2.20 -4.30 7.32
C PHE A 42 -1.77 -5.29 6.22
N GLU A 43 -1.82 -4.87 4.95
CA GLU A 43 -1.34 -5.65 3.80
C GLU A 43 0.21 -5.74 3.72
N GLY A 44 0.94 -5.08 4.63
CA GLY A 44 2.40 -5.14 4.73
C GLY A 44 3.14 -4.14 3.84
N TYR A 45 2.44 -3.20 3.22
CA TYR A 45 3.03 -2.12 2.43
C TYR A 45 3.67 -1.08 3.35
N ARG A 46 4.99 -0.94 3.26
CA ARG A 46 5.77 0.01 4.06
C ARG A 46 6.77 0.77 3.21
N ASN A 47 7.19 1.93 3.70
CA ASN A 47 8.21 2.74 3.04
C ASN A 47 9.62 2.12 3.23
N ARG A 48 10.64 2.73 2.60
CA ARG A 48 12.04 2.28 2.69
C ARG A 48 12.61 2.27 4.12
N LYS A 49 11.98 2.98 5.06
CA LYS A 49 12.34 2.99 6.49
C LYS A 49 11.52 1.98 7.31
N ASN A 50 10.79 1.07 6.65
CA ASN A 50 9.87 0.12 7.27
C ASN A 50 8.80 0.79 8.15
N LYS A 51 8.32 1.97 7.73
CA LYS A 51 7.25 2.72 8.40
C LYS A 51 5.98 2.74 7.54
N PRO A 52 4.79 2.82 8.16
CA PRO A 52 3.53 2.98 7.43
C PRO A 52 3.50 4.29 6.63
N PHE A 53 2.66 4.33 5.61
CA PHE A 53 2.43 5.53 4.83
C PHE A 53 1.49 6.47 5.58
N SER A 54 1.77 7.77 5.56
CA SER A 54 0.83 8.75 6.10
C SER A 54 -0.32 8.97 5.11
N SER A 55 -1.52 9.27 5.63
CA SER A 55 -2.66 9.67 4.79
C SER A 55 -2.35 10.89 3.92
N THR A 56 -1.45 11.79 4.36
CA THR A 56 -0.91 12.89 3.54
C THR A 56 -0.11 12.40 2.35
N SER A 57 0.70 11.36 2.50
CA SER A 57 1.44 10.73 1.39
C SER A 57 0.49 10.09 0.39
N ILE A 58 -0.52 9.38 0.87
CA ILE A 58 -1.57 8.77 0.04
C ILE A 58 -2.32 9.85 -0.75
N ARG A 59 -2.75 10.94 -0.09
CA ARG A 59 -3.42 12.08 -0.74
C ARG A 59 -2.58 12.67 -1.87
N LYS A 60 -1.28 12.85 -1.66
CA LYS A 60 -0.36 13.34 -2.71
C LYS A 60 -0.32 12.39 -3.90
N TRP A 61 -0.24 11.08 -3.68
CA TRP A 61 -0.24 10.10 -4.76
C TRP A 61 -1.51 10.15 -5.60
N ILE A 62 -2.67 10.25 -4.96
CA ILE A 62 -3.96 10.37 -5.65
C ILE A 62 -4.01 11.65 -6.48
N LYS A 63 -3.62 12.79 -5.89
CA LYS A 63 -3.58 14.09 -6.58
C LYS A 63 -2.64 14.10 -7.79
N ASP A 64 -1.45 13.52 -7.65
CA ASP A 64 -0.45 13.47 -8.73
C ASP A 64 -0.87 12.51 -9.87
N SER A 65 -1.90 11.69 -9.66
CA SER A 65 -2.40 10.70 -10.63
C SER A 65 -3.74 11.11 -11.27
N SER A 66 -4.27 12.29 -10.91
CA SER A 66 -5.51 12.87 -11.47
C SER A 66 -5.21 13.87 -12.58
#